data_AF-Q95W26-F1
#
_entry.id   AF-Q95W26-F1
#
_cell.length_a   1.000
_cell.length_b   1.000
_cell.length_c   1.000
_cell.angle_alpha   90.00
_cell.angle_beta   90.00
_cell.angle_gamma   90.00
#
_symmetry.space_group_name_H-M   'P 1'
#
loop_
_entity.id
_entity.type
_entity.pdbx_description
1 polymer ?
#
loop_
_entity_poly.entity_id
_entity_poly.type
_entity_poly.pdbx_seq_one_letter_code
_entity_poly.pdbx_strand_id
1 'polypeptide(L)'
;TAAHCLRNDLYIVRLGEFNLYSDNDGASPIDVNIANIKKHEGYSKARASNDIAILTLKRNVEGFPRVLPICLPWESELRTKSLINYYLYVIGWGKVQFQGPSSDIPLIASIKELPTDLCSKAYASQADIDDRIMCVGDLKYQKDACSGDSGG
;
A
#
# COMPACT_ATOMS: atom_id res chain seq x y z
N THR A 1 0.09 3.56 -4.63
CA THR A 1 -0.90 4.33 -3.84
C THR A 1 -2.29 4.00 -4.34
N ALA A 2 -3.28 4.13 -3.46
CA ALA A 2 -4.68 3.91 -3.78
C ALA A 2 -5.35 5.22 -4.23
N ALA A 3 -6.43 5.11 -4.99
CA ALA A 3 -7.18 6.26 -5.45
C ALA A 3 -7.88 7.00 -4.29
N HIS A 4 -8.32 6.28 -3.26
CA HIS A 4 -8.94 6.89 -2.09
C HIS A 4 -7.97 7.71 -1.23
N CYS A 5 -6.65 7.55 -1.41
CA CYS A 5 -5.62 8.31 -0.71
C CYS A 5 -5.42 9.71 -1.29
N LEU A 6 -6.00 10.00 -2.46
CA LEU A 6 -5.85 11.30 -3.10
C LEU A 6 -6.60 12.38 -2.32
N ARG A 7 -5.87 13.40 -1.87
CA ARG A 7 -6.37 14.57 -1.17
C ARG A 7 -6.01 15.84 -1.93
N ASN A 8 -6.75 16.92 -1.71
CA ASN A 8 -6.51 18.20 -2.38
C ASN A 8 -5.16 18.84 -1.99
N ASP A 9 -4.64 18.50 -0.81
CA ASP A 9 -3.37 18.96 -0.25
C ASP A 9 -2.22 17.97 -0.49
N LEU A 10 -2.35 17.04 -1.43
CA LEU A 10 -1.28 16.10 -1.78
C LEU A 10 -0.35 16.74 -2.83
N TYR A 11 0.82 17.21 -2.40
CA TYR A 11 1.78 17.91 -3.29
C TYR A 11 3.22 17.38 -3.25
N ILE A 12 3.61 16.58 -2.24
CA ILE A 12 4.95 16.00 -2.09
C ILE A 12 4.85 14.48 -1.87
N VAL A 13 5.86 13.75 -2.37
CA VAL A 13 6.18 12.38 -1.97
C VAL A 13 7.53 12.41 -1.25
N ARG A 14 7.58 11.82 -0.05
CA ARG A 14 8.82 11.55 0.68
C ARG A 14 9.31 10.13 0.39
N LEU A 15 10.59 9.97 0.07
CA LEU A 15 11.21 8.67 -0.24
C LEU A 15 12.43 8.43 0.65
N GLY A 16 12.67 7.16 1.01
CA GLY A 16 13.86 6.77 1.79
C GLY A 16 13.81 7.14 3.27
N GLU A 17 12.60 7.34 3.80
CA GLU A 17 12.34 7.62 5.21
C GLU A 17 12.43 6.35 6.06
N PHE A 18 12.83 6.51 7.33
CA PHE A 18 12.78 5.45 8.34
C PHE A 18 12.07 5.93 9.60
N ASN A 19 12.59 6.92 10.32
CA ASN A 19 11.93 7.48 11.49
C ASN A 19 11.21 8.80 11.17
N LEU A 20 9.88 8.81 11.26
CA LEU A 20 9.04 9.98 10.92
C LEU A 20 9.30 11.23 11.78
N TYR A 21 9.96 11.07 12.93
CA TYR A 21 10.16 12.14 13.91
C TYR A 21 11.63 12.37 14.26
N SER A 22 12.57 11.72 13.58
CA SER A 22 14.00 11.85 13.88
C SER A 22 14.88 11.66 12.64
N ASP A 23 15.67 12.68 12.32
CA ASP A 23 16.69 12.62 11.25
C ASP A 23 18.00 11.94 11.70
N ASN A 24 18.13 11.57 12.98
CA ASN A 24 19.34 10.93 13.53
C ASN A 24 19.25 9.39 13.55
N ASP A 25 18.81 8.81 12.43
CA ASP A 25 18.58 7.37 12.25
C ASP A 25 19.39 6.77 11.08
N GLY A 26 20.20 7.60 10.40
CA GLY A 26 21.00 7.21 9.24
C GLY A 26 20.21 7.12 7.93
N ALA A 27 18.93 7.47 7.95
CA ALA A 27 18.15 7.72 6.75
C ALA A 27 18.58 9.03 6.09
N SER A 28 18.22 9.20 4.83
CA SER A 28 18.46 10.45 4.10
C SER A 28 17.25 10.67 3.19
N PRO A 29 16.09 11.00 3.80
CA PRO A 29 14.85 11.10 3.06
C PRO A 29 14.91 12.26 2.07
N ILE A 30 14.18 12.10 0.97
CA ILE A 30 14.03 13.15 -0.03
C ILE A 30 12.57 13.47 -0.26
N ASP A 31 12.28 14.76 -0.32
CA ASP A 31 10.97 15.28 -0.68
C ASP A 31 10.98 15.67 -2.16
N VAL A 32 10.01 15.14 -2.89
CA VAL A 32 9.84 15.42 -4.32
C VAL A 32 8.41 15.86 -4.58
N ASN A 33 8.28 17.04 -5.18
CA ASN A 33 6.98 17.56 -5.58
C ASN A 33 6.31 16.67 -6.65
N ILE A 34 4.99 16.61 -6.60
CA ILE A 34 4.16 15.89 -7.57
C ILE A 34 3.93 16.80 -8.78
N ALA A 35 4.17 16.25 -9.98
CA ALA A 35 3.91 16.91 -11.26
C ALA A 35 2.49 16.63 -11.77
N ASN A 36 2.05 15.38 -11.62
CA ASN A 36 0.76 14.92 -12.13
C ASN A 36 0.19 13.82 -11.24
N ILE A 37 -1.13 13.76 -11.17
CA ILE A 37 -1.88 12.73 -10.46
C ILE A 37 -2.84 12.08 -11.47
N LYS A 38 -2.66 10.79 -11.73
CA LYS A 38 -3.57 10.00 -12.55
C LYS A 38 -4.35 9.01 -11.68
N LYS A 39 -5.62 9.31 -11.44
CA LYS A 39 -6.57 8.37 -10.83
C LYS A 39 -7.12 7.43 -11.90
N HIS A 40 -7.35 6.16 -11.57
CA HIS A 40 -8.00 5.23 -12.49
C HIS A 40 -9.38 5.77 -12.93
N GLU A 41 -9.64 5.77 -14.23
CA GLU A 41 -10.83 6.38 -14.84
C GLU A 41 -12.13 5.72 -14.34
N GLY A 42 -12.07 4.41 -14.09
CA GLY A 42 -13.16 3.62 -13.51
C GLY A 42 -13.20 3.55 -11.98
N TYR A 43 -12.45 4.38 -11.24
CA TYR A 43 -12.48 4.35 -9.78
C TYR A 43 -13.87 4.66 -9.22
N SER A 44 -14.37 3.80 -8.31
CA SER A 44 -15.62 4.02 -7.60
C SER A 44 -15.44 3.79 -6.10
N LYS A 45 -15.52 4.88 -5.33
CA LYS A 45 -15.51 4.82 -3.86
C LYS A 45 -16.70 4.00 -3.33
N ALA A 46 -17.87 4.12 -3.95
CA ALA A 46 -19.09 3.44 -3.51
C ALA A 46 -19.03 1.92 -3.71
N ARG A 47 -18.29 1.45 -4.73
CA ARG A 47 -18.13 0.00 -5.02
C ARG A 47 -16.79 -0.55 -4.55
N ALA A 48 -15.95 0.29 -3.92
CA ALA A 48 -14.57 -0.01 -3.58
C ALA A 48 -13.77 -0.63 -4.75
N SER A 49 -14.00 -0.15 -5.98
CA SER A 49 -13.42 -0.76 -7.18
C SER A 49 -12.45 0.16 -7.92
N ASN A 50 -11.47 -0.47 -8.58
CA ASN A 50 -10.36 0.18 -9.29
C ASN A 50 -9.62 1.21 -8.43
N ASP A 51 -9.33 0.86 -7.17
CA ASP A 51 -8.74 1.74 -6.17
C ASP A 51 -7.22 1.91 -6.35
N ILE A 52 -6.83 2.49 -7.48
CA ILE A 52 -5.44 2.70 -7.87
C ILE A 52 -5.24 4.10 -8.44
N ALA A 53 -4.11 4.72 -8.08
CA ALA A 53 -3.65 5.97 -8.66
C ALA A 53 -2.13 5.99 -8.86
N ILE A 54 -1.68 6.75 -9.85
CA ILE A 54 -0.27 6.96 -10.17
C ILE A 54 0.06 8.43 -9.90
N LEU A 55 1.13 8.64 -9.12
CA LEU A 55 1.73 9.96 -8.89
C LEU A 55 2.98 10.07 -9.75
N THR A 56 3.04 11.09 -10.61
CA THR A 56 4.24 11.40 -11.40
C THR A 56 5.04 12.47 -10.66
N LEU A 57 6.31 12.20 -10.37
CA LEU A 57 7.20 13.13 -9.67
C LEU A 57 7.69 14.25 -10.61
N LYS A 58 7.95 15.46 -10.09
CA LYS A 58 8.49 16.60 -10.86
C LYS A 58 9.93 16.40 -11.35
N ARG A 59 10.68 15.48 -10.76
CA ARG A 59 12.06 15.16 -11.15
C ARG A 59 12.34 13.69 -10.94
N ASN A 60 13.33 13.18 -11.68
CA ASN A 60 13.88 11.86 -11.45
C ASN A 60 14.53 11.77 -10.06
N VAL A 61 14.51 10.57 -9.51
CA VAL A 61 15.13 10.21 -8.24
C VAL A 61 16.32 9.32 -8.57
N GLU A 62 17.48 9.95 -8.72
CA GLU A 62 18.75 9.29 -9.09
C GLU A 62 19.80 9.58 -8.02
N GLY A 63 20.72 8.64 -7.80
CA GLY A 63 21.83 8.81 -6.85
C GLY A 63 21.47 8.57 -5.37
N PHE A 64 20.35 7.93 -5.07
CA PHE A 64 19.92 7.59 -3.70
C PHE A 64 19.97 6.07 -3.47
N PRO A 65 21.03 5.52 -2.85
CA PRO A 65 21.25 4.07 -2.74
C PRO A 65 20.14 3.31 -2.00
N ARG A 66 19.39 3.99 -1.14
CA ARG A 66 18.30 3.41 -0.33
C ARG A 66 16.91 3.64 -0.93
N VAL A 67 16.81 4.28 -2.10
CA VAL A 67 15.54 4.54 -2.78
C VAL A 67 15.53 3.76 -4.09
N LEU A 68 14.84 2.63 -4.09
CA LEU A 68 14.75 1.72 -5.22
C LEU A 68 13.28 1.46 -5.60
N PRO A 69 12.96 1.32 -6.89
CA PRO A 69 11.62 0.94 -7.32
C PRO A 69 11.32 -0.52 -6.96
N ILE A 70 10.04 -0.82 -6.72
CA ILE A 70 9.56 -2.20 -6.62
C ILE A 70 9.26 -2.77 -8.01
N CYS A 71 9.42 -4.07 -8.18
CA CYS A 71 9.06 -4.77 -9.41
C CYS A 71 7.53 -4.84 -9.58
N LEU A 72 7.06 -4.71 -10.83
CA LEU A 72 5.67 -4.99 -11.19
C LEU A 72 5.54 -6.38 -11.82
N PRO A 73 4.40 -7.07 -11.63
CA PRO A 73 4.14 -8.38 -12.25
C PRO A 73 3.78 -8.23 -13.74
N TRP A 74 4.80 -7.95 -14.57
CA TRP A 74 4.63 -7.72 -16.01
C TRP A 74 4.31 -9.00 -16.80
N GLU A 75 4.81 -10.14 -16.35
CA GLU A 75 4.56 -11.43 -16.98
C GLU A 75 3.17 -11.94 -16.63
N SER A 76 2.46 -12.54 -17.60
CA SER A 76 1.12 -13.09 -17.38
C SER A 76 1.11 -14.18 -16.31
N GLU A 77 2.15 -15.00 -16.26
CA GLU A 77 2.30 -16.06 -15.26
C GLU A 77 2.34 -15.47 -13.84
N LEU A 78 3.06 -14.36 -13.63
CA LEU A 78 3.13 -13.69 -12.33
C LEU A 78 1.79 -13.10 -11.90
N ARG A 79 0.93 -12.69 -12.83
CA ARG A 79 -0.40 -12.15 -12.52
C ARG A 79 -1.41 -13.21 -12.11
N THR A 80 -1.27 -14.45 -12.59
CA THR A 80 -2.20 -15.54 -12.31
C THR A 80 -1.67 -16.53 -11.27
N LYS A 81 -0.43 -16.36 -10.82
CA LYS A 81 0.20 -17.23 -9.84
C LYS A 81 -0.47 -17.08 -8.47
N SER A 82 -1.02 -18.16 -7.94
CA SER A 82 -1.47 -18.19 -6.55
C SER A 82 -0.29 -18.01 -5.60
N LEU A 83 -0.49 -17.17 -4.61
CA LEU A 83 0.46 -16.84 -3.56
C LEU A 83 0.12 -17.50 -2.21
N ILE A 84 -0.83 -18.42 -2.17
CA ILE A 84 -1.33 -19.10 -0.95
C ILE A 84 -0.24 -19.80 -0.13
N ASN A 85 0.83 -20.25 -0.81
CA ASN A 85 1.97 -20.91 -0.19
C ASN A 85 3.13 -19.95 0.16
N TYR A 86 2.97 -18.66 -0.12
CA TYR A 86 3.96 -17.62 0.13
C TYR A 86 3.52 -16.72 1.29
N TYR A 87 4.49 -16.13 1.97
CA TYR A 87 4.23 -15.02 2.87
C TYR A 87 4.23 -13.73 2.07
N LEU A 88 3.18 -12.93 2.27
CA LEU A 88 3.09 -11.56 1.79
C LEU A 88 3.50 -10.65 2.94
N TYR A 89 4.11 -9.52 2.61
CA TYR A 89 4.58 -8.56 3.60
C TYR A 89 3.90 -7.22 3.37
N VAL A 90 3.28 -6.70 4.43
CA VAL A 90 2.78 -5.33 4.49
C VAL A 90 3.76 -4.54 5.33
N ILE A 91 4.15 -3.37 4.85
CA ILE A 91 5.14 -2.50 5.47
C ILE A 91 4.57 -1.10 5.59
N GLY A 92 4.69 -0.48 6.76
CA GLY A 92 4.26 0.90 6.94
C GLY A 92 4.39 1.43 8.36
N TRP A 93 3.94 2.66 8.57
CA TRP A 93 4.01 3.43 9.83
C TRP A 93 2.64 3.55 10.51
N GLY A 94 1.66 2.76 10.08
CA GLY A 94 0.30 2.80 10.54
C GLY A 94 0.16 2.45 12.02
N LYS A 95 -1.09 2.46 12.46
CA LYS A 95 -1.43 2.19 13.85
C LYS A 95 -1.01 0.78 14.26
N VAL A 96 -0.37 0.67 15.42
CA VAL A 96 0.08 -0.62 15.97
C VAL A 96 -1.08 -1.48 16.50
N GLN A 97 -2.24 -0.87 16.73
CA GLN A 97 -3.48 -1.52 17.14
C GLN A 97 -4.68 -0.64 16.77
N PHE A 98 -5.89 -1.22 16.76
CA PHE A 98 -7.12 -0.47 16.48
C PHE A 98 -7.26 0.74 17.40
N GLN A 99 -7.41 1.93 16.80
CA GLN A 99 -7.45 3.24 17.47
C GLN A 99 -6.22 3.58 18.35
N GLY A 100 -5.13 2.81 18.25
CA GLY A 100 -3.88 3.08 18.97
C GLY A 100 -2.98 4.13 18.30
N PRO A 101 -1.76 4.32 18.85
CA PRO A 101 -0.76 5.20 18.25
C PRO A 101 -0.21 4.62 16.94
N SER A 102 0.24 5.51 16.06
CA SER A 102 1.06 5.17 14.89
C SER A 102 2.48 4.81 15.31
N SER A 103 3.20 4.09 14.46
CA SER A 103 4.62 3.80 14.69
C SER A 103 5.52 4.89 14.12
N ASP A 104 6.59 5.21 14.84
CA ASP A 104 7.59 6.18 14.39
C ASP A 104 8.51 5.58 13.31
N ILE A 105 8.68 4.25 13.32
CA ILE A 105 9.49 3.47 12.38
C ILE A 105 8.61 2.49 11.59
N PRO A 106 8.99 2.07 10.37
CA PRO A 106 8.17 1.14 9.62
C PRO A 106 8.14 -0.23 10.29
N LEU A 107 6.94 -0.78 10.45
CA LEU A 107 6.70 -2.13 10.92
C LEU A 107 6.40 -3.05 9.75
N ILE A 108 6.69 -4.33 9.92
CA ILE A 108 6.46 -5.37 8.91
C ILE A 108 5.51 -6.41 9.49
N ALA A 109 4.40 -6.63 8.79
CA ALA A 109 3.46 -7.72 9.07
C ALA A 109 3.56 -8.78 7.96
N SER A 110 3.72 -10.04 8.36
CA SER A 110 3.63 -11.19 7.45
C SER A 110 2.19 -11.72 7.43
N ILE A 111 1.57 -11.75 6.26
CA ILE A 111 0.21 -12.25 6.03
C ILE A 111 0.20 -13.29 4.90
N LYS A 112 -0.94 -13.94 4.66
CA LYS A 112 -1.10 -14.92 3.57
C LYS A 112 -2.25 -14.55 2.66
N GLU A 113 -2.16 -14.99 1.40
CA GLU A 113 -3.33 -15.03 0.51
C GLU A 113 -4.39 -15.96 1.12
N LEU A 114 -5.63 -15.50 1.06
CA LEU A 114 -6.83 -16.22 1.46
C LEU A 114 -7.71 -16.45 0.23
N PRO A 115 -8.55 -17.48 0.22
CA PRO A 115 -9.57 -17.65 -0.81
C PRO A 115 -10.44 -16.39 -0.95
N THR A 116 -10.63 -15.92 -2.19
CA THR A 116 -11.41 -14.71 -2.50
C THR A 116 -12.86 -14.79 -2.02
N ASP A 117 -13.43 -16.00 -1.93
CA ASP A 117 -14.80 -16.21 -1.46
C ASP A 117 -14.97 -15.85 0.02
N LEU A 118 -13.91 -15.94 0.84
CA LEU A 118 -13.94 -15.51 2.23
C LEU A 118 -14.14 -13.99 2.32
N CYS A 119 -13.34 -13.20 1.59
CA CYS A 119 -13.52 -11.76 1.53
C CYS A 119 -14.87 -11.39 0.89
N SER A 120 -15.25 -12.05 -0.19
CA SER A 120 -16.53 -11.78 -0.88
C SER A 120 -17.72 -11.93 0.05
N LYS A 121 -17.73 -12.97 0.90
CA LYS A 121 -18.78 -13.17 1.91
C LYS A 121 -18.70 -12.14 3.04
N ALA A 122 -17.50 -11.85 3.54
CA ALA A 122 -17.29 -10.92 4.65
C ALA A 122 -17.65 -9.46 4.28
N TYR A 123 -17.41 -9.07 3.03
CA TYR A 123 -17.59 -7.70 2.53
C TYR A 123 -18.75 -7.55 1.55
N ALA A 124 -19.67 -8.53 1.46
CA ALA A 124 -20.78 -8.55 0.50
C ALA A 124 -21.67 -7.29 0.51
N SER A 125 -21.76 -6.60 1.65
CA SER A 125 -22.54 -5.36 1.78
C SER A 125 -21.73 -4.07 1.58
N GLN A 126 -20.40 -4.19 1.39
CA GLN A 126 -19.46 -3.07 1.41
C GLN A 126 -18.68 -2.92 0.09
N ALA A 127 -18.39 -4.01 -0.60
CA ALA A 127 -17.53 -4.00 -1.77
C ALA A 127 -17.88 -5.14 -2.76
N ASP A 128 -17.71 -4.86 -4.05
CA ASP A 128 -17.71 -5.87 -5.09
C ASP A 128 -16.33 -6.52 -5.15
N ILE A 129 -16.16 -7.66 -4.47
CA ILE A 129 -14.91 -8.43 -4.49
C ILE A 129 -14.88 -9.33 -5.73
N ASP A 130 -13.97 -9.03 -6.65
CA ASP A 130 -13.73 -9.82 -7.87
C ASP A 130 -12.23 -10.12 -8.08
N ASP A 131 -11.87 -10.56 -9.29
CA ASP A 131 -10.50 -10.95 -9.67
C ASP A 131 -9.49 -9.79 -9.66
N ARG A 132 -9.96 -8.55 -9.46
CA ARG A 132 -9.11 -7.37 -9.29
C ARG A 132 -8.63 -7.18 -7.85
N ILE A 133 -9.18 -7.94 -6.90
CA ILE A 133 -8.89 -7.82 -5.46
C ILE A 133 -8.32 -9.14 -4.93
N MET A 134 -7.14 -9.05 -4.31
CA MET A 134 -6.56 -10.17 -3.58
C MET A 134 -7.04 -10.14 -2.12
N CYS A 135 -7.59 -11.26 -1.66
CA CYS A 135 -7.95 -11.44 -0.27
C CYS A 135 -6.71 -11.87 0.53
N VAL A 136 -6.34 -11.15 1.58
CA VAL A 136 -5.15 -11.42 2.38
C VAL A 136 -5.45 -11.28 3.87
N GLY A 137 -4.71 -12.00 4.71
CA GLY A 137 -4.80 -11.86 6.17
C GLY A 137 -4.00 -12.91 6.93
N ASP A 138 -3.93 -12.76 8.25
CA ASP A 138 -3.37 -13.76 9.16
C ASP A 138 -4.47 -14.29 10.11
N LEU A 139 -5.08 -15.41 9.74
CA LEU A 139 -6.13 -16.05 10.52
C LEU A 139 -5.64 -16.61 11.87
N LYS A 140 -4.32 -16.75 12.07
CA LYS A 140 -3.75 -17.37 13.27
C LYS A 140 -3.37 -16.35 14.32
N TYR A 141 -2.69 -15.28 13.93
CA TYR A 141 -2.18 -14.27 14.85
C TYR A 141 -2.84 -12.90 14.68
N GLN A 142 -3.82 -12.77 13.77
CA GLN A 142 -4.58 -11.55 13.53
C GLN A 142 -3.70 -10.33 13.22
N LYS A 143 -2.56 -10.57 12.56
CA LYS A 143 -1.73 -9.52 11.98
C LYS A 143 -2.43 -8.95 10.76
N ASP A 144 -2.49 -7.63 10.67
CA ASP A 144 -3.20 -6.95 9.59
C ASP A 144 -2.56 -5.58 9.30
N ALA A 145 -2.88 -5.02 8.13
CA ALA A 145 -2.68 -3.60 7.86
C ALA A 145 -3.65 -2.79 8.73
N CYS A 146 -3.20 -1.66 9.29
CA CYS A 146 -4.08 -0.77 10.06
C CYS A 146 -4.15 0.63 9.44
N SER A 147 -4.95 1.51 10.05
CA SER A 147 -5.07 2.89 9.59
C SER A 147 -3.70 3.58 9.59
N GLY A 148 -3.39 4.33 8.54
CA GLY A 148 -2.12 5.05 8.38
C GLY A 148 -1.23 4.51 7.27
N ASP A 149 -1.44 3.26 6.85
CA ASP A 149 -0.68 2.62 5.74
C ASP A 149 -1.46 2.56 4.42
N SER A 150 -2.54 3.32 4.33
CA SER A 150 -3.47 3.21 3.21
C SER A 150 -2.79 3.52 1.87
N GLY A 151 -2.88 2.57 0.94
CA GLY A 151 -2.27 2.65 -0.39
C GLY A 151 -0.80 2.26 -0.46
N GLY A 152 -0.21 1.85 0.66
CA GLY A 152 1.06 1.11 0.74
C GLY A 152 0.90 -0.37 0.44
#